data_AF-A0A519Y3H6-F1
#
_entry.id   AF-A0A519Y3H6-F1
#
_cell.length_a   1.000
_cell.length_b   1.000
_cell.length_c   1.000
_cell.angle_alpha   90.00
_cell.angle_beta   90.00
_cell.angle_gamma   90.00
#
_symmetry.space_group_name_H-M   'P 1'
#
loop_
_entity.id
_entity.type
_entity.pdbx_description
1 polymer ?
#
loop_
_entity_poly.entity_id
_entity_poly.type
_entity_poly.pdbx_seq_one_letter_code
_entity_poly.pdbx_strand_id
1 'polypeptide(L)'
;MRAHIHFDRLGQPQSVNNYLAADGFRQMGWEIVPYTDEQPIQGNEPDEVVVGHIAAVRAGLRALGLAPPPELGYPEALQPWLGRRLWQSTINAVAAQPESWPVFVKPIHSAKKFTGVLVRRVGDLV
;
A
#
# COMPACT_ATOMS: atom_id res chain seq x y z
N MET A 1 10.90 -14.44 19.40
CA MET A 1 10.27 -13.92 18.18
C MET A 1 10.64 -12.45 18.05
N ARG A 2 10.89 -11.98 16.82
CA ARG A 2 11.32 -10.60 16.54
C ARG A 2 10.27 -9.87 15.70
N ALA A 3 10.07 -8.59 15.99
CA ALA A 3 9.23 -7.71 15.21
C ALA A 3 10.07 -6.53 14.70
N HIS A 4 10.27 -6.47 13.39
CA HIS A 4 10.93 -5.37 12.70
C HIS A 4 9.95 -4.22 12.52
N ILE A 5 10.17 -3.11 13.20
CA ILE A 5 9.24 -1.96 13.20
C ILE A 5 9.94 -0.74 12.60
N HIS A 6 9.22 0.00 11.74
CA HIS A 6 9.74 1.22 11.13
C HIS A 6 9.83 2.39 12.12
N PHE A 7 11.02 2.96 12.23
CA PHE A 7 11.34 4.12 13.04
C PHE A 7 11.87 5.26 12.16
N ASP A 8 11.72 6.49 12.63
CA ASP A 8 12.33 7.66 12.02
C ASP A 8 13.79 7.85 12.49
N ARG A 9 14.46 8.86 11.94
CA ARG A 9 15.86 9.20 12.27
C ARG A 9 16.05 9.69 13.71
N LEU A 10 14.97 10.07 14.39
CA LEU A 10 14.99 10.53 15.78
C LEU A 10 14.76 9.37 16.76
N GLY A 11 14.65 8.12 16.26
CA GLY A 11 14.41 6.95 17.08
C GLY A 11 12.98 6.85 17.59
N GLN A 12 12.02 7.50 16.92
CA GLN A 12 10.60 7.36 17.22
C GLN A 12 9.92 6.43 16.21
N PRO A 13 8.88 5.68 16.59
CA PRO A 13 8.07 4.96 15.60
C PRO A 13 7.52 5.93 14.55
N GLN A 14 7.67 5.60 13.27
CA GLN A 14 7.40 6.54 12.17
C GLN A 14 5.93 6.98 12.07
N SER A 15 5.02 6.18 12.61
CA SER A 15 3.59 6.49 12.68
C SER A 15 2.97 5.94 13.97
N VAL A 16 1.75 6.39 14.28
CA VAL A 16 0.94 5.82 15.37
C VAL A 16 0.76 4.31 15.22
N ASN A 17 0.64 3.81 13.99
CA ASN A 17 0.51 2.37 13.73
C ASN A 17 1.80 1.63 14.08
N ASN A 18 2.97 2.21 13.78
CA ASN A 18 4.25 1.63 14.18
C ASN A 18 4.42 1.64 15.71
N TYR A 19 3.98 2.72 16.37
CA TYR A 19 3.99 2.80 17.84
C TYR A 19 3.12 1.71 18.46
N LEU A 20 1.86 1.59 18.04
CA LEU A 20 0.92 0.59 18.56
C LEU A 20 1.41 -0.84 18.31
N ALA A 21 1.99 -1.10 17.14
CA ALA A 21 2.58 -2.41 16.85
C ALA A 21 3.77 -2.70 17.78
N ALA A 22 4.71 -1.75 17.95
CA ALA A 22 5.84 -1.92 18.84
C ALA A 22 5.39 -2.14 20.30
N ASP A 23 4.41 -1.39 20.78
CA ASP A 23 3.84 -1.55 22.13
C ASP A 23 3.18 -2.92 22.30
N GLY A 24 2.30 -3.32 21.37
CA GLY A 24 1.65 -4.63 21.41
C GLY A 24 2.65 -5.80 21.39
N PHE A 25 3.67 -5.74 20.52
CA PHE A 25 4.72 -6.76 20.48
C PHE A 25 5.58 -6.79 21.74
N ARG A 26 5.91 -5.63 22.34
CA ARG A 26 6.60 -5.59 23.64
C ARG A 26 5.77 -6.25 24.75
N GLN A 27 4.47 -5.98 24.82
CA GLN A 27 3.58 -6.59 25.81
C GLN A 27 3.49 -8.11 25.64
N MET A 28 3.66 -8.62 24.42
CA MET A 28 3.76 -10.06 24.12
C MET A 28 5.15 -10.67 24.41
N GLY A 29 6.12 -9.88 24.86
CA GLY A 29 7.50 -10.33 25.12
C GLY A 29 8.36 -10.51 23.86
N TRP A 30 7.98 -9.89 22.74
CA TRP A 30 8.77 -9.94 21.51
C TRP A 30 9.88 -8.90 21.55
N GLU A 31 10.99 -9.22 20.89
CA GLU A 31 12.06 -8.26 20.64
C GLU A 31 11.63 -7.28 19.54
N ILE A 32 11.76 -5.98 19.81
CA ILE A 32 11.53 -4.94 18.81
C ILE A 32 12.86 -4.61 18.14
N VAL A 33 12.94 -4.86 16.84
CA VAL A 33 14.09 -4.54 16.01
C VAL A 33 13.74 -3.29 15.18
N PRO A 34 14.20 -2.10 15.57
CA PRO A 34 13.93 -0.89 14.79
C PRO A 34 14.71 -0.93 13.47
N TYR A 35 14.08 -0.44 12.39
CA TYR A 35 14.74 -0.15 11.12
C TYR A 35 14.32 1.23 10.61
N THR A 36 15.10 1.82 9.71
CA THR A 36 14.76 3.09 9.03
C THR A 36 14.88 2.92 7.51
N ASP A 37 14.47 3.93 6.74
CA ASP A 37 14.69 3.93 5.28
C ASP A 37 16.19 3.92 4.91
N GLU A 38 17.07 4.50 5.74
CA GLU A 38 18.53 4.50 5.55
C GLU A 38 19.19 3.20 6.02
N GLN A 39 18.58 2.55 7.00
CA GLN A 39 19.04 1.28 7.57
C GLN A 39 17.92 0.24 7.40
N PRO A 40 17.67 -0.22 6.16
CA PRO A 40 16.61 -1.17 5.90
C PRO A 40 16.95 -2.54 6.49
N ILE A 41 15.91 -3.35 6.68
CA ILE A 41 16.01 -4.73 7.13
C ILE A 41 16.92 -5.52 6.16
N GLN A 42 17.97 -6.14 6.69
CA GLN A 42 18.94 -6.90 5.88
C GLN A 42 18.52 -8.37 5.64
N GLY A 43 17.54 -8.85 6.39
CA GLY A 43 16.98 -10.18 6.31
C GLY A 43 16.03 -10.41 7.48
N ASN A 44 15.13 -11.36 7.33
CA ASN A 44 14.20 -11.77 8.38
C ASN A 44 13.92 -13.26 8.24
N GLU A 45 13.49 -13.88 9.34
CA GLU A 45 13.05 -15.28 9.37
C GLU A 45 11.53 -15.40 9.13
N PRO A 46 11.02 -16.58 8.75
CA PRO A 46 9.58 -16.79 8.52
C PRO A 46 8.67 -16.53 9.73
N ASP A 47 9.21 -16.64 10.95
CA ASP A 47 8.49 -16.42 12.21
C ASP A 47 8.62 -14.97 12.73
N GLU A 48 9.20 -14.07 11.93
CA GLU A 48 9.36 -12.66 12.26
C GLU A 48 8.32 -11.80 11.58
N VAL A 49 7.94 -10.73 12.27
CA VAL A 49 6.94 -9.79 11.76
C VAL A 49 7.63 -8.52 11.25
N VAL A 50 7.25 -8.07 10.06
CA VAL A 50 7.70 -6.79 9.49
C VAL A 50 6.54 -5.80 9.48
N VAL A 51 6.70 -4.66 10.15
CA VAL A 51 5.70 -3.58 10.21
C VAL A 51 6.27 -2.28 9.68
N GLY A 52 5.66 -1.76 8.62
CA GLY A 52 5.98 -0.46 8.05
C GLY A 52 5.43 -0.31 6.64
N HIS A 53 6.14 0.45 5.80
CA HIS A 53 5.70 0.71 4.43
C HIS A 53 5.68 -0.57 3.58
N ILE A 54 4.82 -0.58 2.55
CA ILE A 54 4.65 -1.72 1.65
C ILE A 54 5.97 -2.16 0.99
N ALA A 55 6.93 -1.25 0.79
CA ALA A 55 8.24 -1.55 0.24
C ALA A 55 9.04 -2.50 1.16
N ALA A 56 9.06 -2.25 2.47
CA ALA A 56 9.75 -3.07 3.46
C ALA A 56 9.09 -4.46 3.58
N VAL A 57 7.75 -4.51 3.62
CA VAL A 57 7.00 -5.78 3.63
C VAL A 57 7.30 -6.63 2.39
N ARG A 58 7.27 -6.00 1.19
CA ARG A 58 7.61 -6.67 -0.07
C ARG A 58 9.07 -7.13 -0.10
N ALA A 59 10.00 -6.38 0.51
CA ALA A 59 11.41 -6.76 0.60
C ALA A 59 11.60 -7.98 1.52
N GLY A 60 10.94 -7.99 2.68
CA GLY A 60 10.99 -9.14 3.60
C GLY A 60 10.43 -10.42 2.99
N LEU A 61 9.29 -10.34 2.28
CA LEU A 61 8.75 -11.49 1.55
C LEU A 61 9.76 -12.04 0.53
N ARG A 62 10.41 -11.16 -0.24
CA ARG A 62 11.45 -11.57 -1.20
C ARG A 62 12.68 -12.17 -0.53
N ALA A 63 13.10 -11.65 0.62
CA ALA A 63 14.22 -12.20 1.39
C ALA A 63 13.94 -13.64 1.85
N LEU A 64 12.68 -13.97 2.10
CA LEU A 64 12.21 -15.33 2.39
C LEU A 64 12.01 -16.22 1.15
N GLY A 65 12.34 -15.72 -0.06
CA GLY A 65 12.07 -16.43 -1.31
C GLY A 65 10.59 -16.47 -1.72
N LEU A 66 9.74 -15.65 -1.09
CA LEU A 66 8.31 -15.57 -1.38
C LEU A 66 8.03 -14.46 -2.39
N ALA A 67 7.18 -14.75 -3.37
CA ALA A 67 6.66 -13.74 -4.28
C ALA A 67 5.66 -12.83 -3.54
N PRO A 68 5.81 -11.49 -3.59
CA PRO A 68 4.79 -10.59 -3.05
C PRO A 68 3.43 -10.84 -3.72
N PRO A 69 2.33 -10.88 -2.94
CA PRO A 69 1.01 -11.12 -3.50
C PRO A 69 0.64 -10.01 -4.50
N PRO A 70 -0.11 -10.33 -5.56
CA PRO A 70 -0.63 -9.33 -6.47
C PRO A 70 -1.58 -8.37 -5.73
N GLU A 71 -1.69 -7.15 -6.24
CA GLU A 71 -2.67 -6.20 -5.70
C GLU A 71 -4.09 -6.70 -5.99
N LEU A 72 -4.85 -7.00 -4.93
CA LEU A 72 -6.18 -7.62 -5.02
C LEU A 72 -7.26 -6.68 -5.62
N GLY A 73 -7.00 -5.37 -5.67
CA GLY A 73 -7.89 -4.40 -6.31
C GLY A 73 -9.33 -4.45 -5.77
N TYR A 74 -10.24 -4.94 -6.60
CA TYR A 74 -11.65 -5.15 -6.27
C TYR A 74 -11.95 -6.66 -6.28
N PRO A 75 -11.82 -7.36 -5.13
CA PRO A 75 -12.07 -8.79 -5.04
C PRO A 75 -13.48 -9.14 -5.53
N GLU A 76 -13.62 -10.24 -6.27
CA GLU A 76 -14.91 -10.71 -6.80
C GLU A 76 -15.96 -10.81 -5.70
N ALA A 77 -15.57 -11.39 -4.55
CA ALA A 77 -16.43 -11.50 -3.39
C ALA A 77 -17.01 -10.15 -2.96
N LEU A 78 -16.27 -9.04 -3.09
CA LEU A 78 -16.70 -7.72 -2.65
C LEU A 78 -17.43 -6.90 -3.72
N GLN A 79 -17.50 -7.38 -4.97
CA GLN A 79 -18.12 -6.65 -6.08
C GLN A 79 -19.60 -6.25 -5.85
N PRO A 80 -20.45 -7.08 -5.22
CA PRO A 80 -21.85 -6.72 -4.96
C PRO A 80 -22.03 -5.46 -4.10
N TRP A 81 -21.03 -5.10 -3.29
CA TRP A 81 -21.09 -3.97 -2.36
C TRP A 81 -20.39 -2.70 -2.86
N LEU A 82 -19.91 -2.67 -4.12
CA LEU A 82 -19.17 -1.52 -4.63
C LEU A 82 -20.01 -0.25 -4.80
N GLY A 83 -21.33 -0.41 -4.98
CA GLY A 83 -22.28 0.69 -5.19
C GLY A 83 -22.06 1.52 -6.46
N ARG A 84 -21.17 1.06 -7.35
CA ARG A 84 -20.80 1.77 -8.58
C ARG A 84 -20.35 0.78 -9.66
N ARG A 85 -20.51 1.15 -10.93
CA ARG A 85 -19.96 0.40 -12.06
C ARG A 85 -18.46 0.66 -12.19
N LEU A 86 -17.69 -0.40 -12.40
CA LEU A 86 -16.26 -0.34 -12.73
C LEU A 86 -16.06 -0.87 -14.15
N TRP A 87 -15.18 -0.21 -14.90
CA TRP A 87 -14.73 -0.68 -16.21
C TRP A 87 -13.31 -0.16 -16.48
N GLN A 88 -12.61 -0.82 -17.41
CA GLN A 88 -11.30 -0.38 -17.83
C GLN A 88 -11.41 0.55 -19.04
N SER A 89 -10.61 1.60 -19.06
CA SER A 89 -10.53 2.57 -20.16
C SER A 89 -9.16 3.24 -20.18
N THR A 90 -8.92 4.10 -21.16
CA THR A 90 -7.74 4.98 -21.22
C THR A 90 -8.15 6.42 -20.94
N ILE A 91 -7.21 7.25 -20.47
CA ILE A 91 -7.46 8.68 -20.27
C ILE A 91 -7.91 9.34 -21.58
N ASN A 92 -7.31 8.98 -22.72
CA ASN A 92 -7.69 9.51 -24.03
C ASN A 92 -9.13 9.14 -24.42
N ALA A 93 -9.56 7.92 -24.13
CA ALA A 93 -10.94 7.49 -24.40
C ALA A 93 -11.94 8.26 -23.53
N VAL A 94 -11.62 8.48 -22.25
CA VAL A 94 -12.44 9.32 -21.35
C VAL A 94 -12.47 10.77 -21.84
N ALA A 95 -11.34 11.32 -22.29
CA ALA A 95 -11.25 12.68 -22.81
C ALA A 95 -12.08 12.90 -24.08
N ALA A 96 -12.15 11.88 -24.94
CA ALA A 96 -12.87 11.93 -26.21
C ALA A 96 -14.39 11.73 -26.09
N GLN A 97 -14.91 11.40 -24.90
CA GLN A 97 -16.32 11.11 -24.64
C GLN A 97 -16.88 11.99 -23.50
N PRO A 98 -17.09 13.30 -23.72
CA PRO A 98 -17.62 14.20 -22.69
C PRO A 98 -18.98 13.77 -22.11
N GLU A 99 -19.78 13.03 -22.87
CA GLU A 99 -21.07 12.46 -22.47
C GLU A 99 -20.95 11.36 -21.39
N SER A 100 -19.76 10.78 -21.23
CA SER A 100 -19.48 9.79 -20.17
C SER A 100 -19.21 10.43 -18.81
N TRP A 101 -19.07 11.77 -18.75
CA TRP A 101 -18.77 12.50 -17.53
C TRP A 101 -20.06 12.79 -16.73
N PRO A 102 -20.00 12.82 -15.38
CA PRO A 102 -18.79 12.70 -14.56
C PRO A 102 -18.33 11.26 -14.35
N VAL A 103 -17.01 11.03 -14.43
CA VAL A 103 -16.38 9.72 -14.15
C VAL A 103 -15.16 9.87 -13.25
N PHE A 104 -15.02 8.96 -12.29
CA PHE A 104 -13.81 8.86 -11.47
C PHE A 104 -12.80 7.93 -12.10
N VAL A 105 -11.57 8.42 -12.35
CA VAL A 105 -10.50 7.70 -13.02
C VAL A 105 -9.35 7.44 -12.05
N LYS A 106 -8.82 6.21 -12.04
CA LYS A 106 -7.69 5.79 -11.19
C LYS A 106 -6.78 4.81 -11.96
N PRO A 107 -5.45 4.81 -11.76
CA PRO A 107 -4.58 3.84 -12.42
C PRO A 107 -4.86 2.41 -11.92
N ILE A 108 -4.82 1.44 -12.84
CA ILE A 108 -5.08 0.02 -12.57
C ILE A 108 -3.80 -0.72 -12.18
N HIS A 109 -2.73 -0.61 -12.98
CA HIS A 109 -1.55 -1.48 -12.87
C HIS A 109 -0.42 -0.93 -12.00
N SER A 110 -0.43 0.37 -11.72
CA SER A 110 0.58 1.02 -10.88
C SER A 110 -0.14 1.86 -9.86
N ALA A 111 -0.35 1.28 -8.67
CA ALA A 111 -0.89 2.00 -7.54
C ALA A 111 -0.11 3.31 -7.36
N LYS A 112 -0.83 4.42 -7.42
CA LYS A 112 -0.31 5.80 -7.29
C LYS A 112 0.49 6.35 -8.48
N LYS A 113 0.38 5.82 -9.71
CA LYS A 113 0.91 6.53 -10.90
C LYS A 113 0.34 7.94 -11.04
N PHE A 114 -0.91 8.13 -10.63
CA PHE A 114 -1.54 9.42 -10.39
C PHE A 114 -2.59 9.28 -9.28
N THR A 115 -2.92 10.41 -8.64
CA THR A 115 -4.04 10.49 -7.70
C THR A 115 -5.34 10.39 -8.47
N GLY A 116 -6.24 9.50 -8.08
CA GLY A 116 -7.51 9.34 -8.80
C GLY A 116 -8.29 10.65 -8.85
N VAL A 117 -8.89 10.94 -10.01
CA VAL A 117 -9.51 12.23 -10.31
C VAL A 117 -10.95 12.07 -10.76
N LEU A 118 -11.82 12.98 -10.34
CA LEU A 118 -13.18 13.09 -10.84
C LEU A 118 -13.19 14.02 -12.06
N VAL A 119 -13.33 13.43 -13.25
CA VAL A 119 -13.35 14.16 -14.52
C VAL A 119 -14.74 14.70 -14.76
N ARG A 120 -14.83 16.04 -14.86
CA ARG A 120 -16.04 16.80 -15.22
C ARG A 120 -15.82 17.67 -16.45
N ARG A 121 -14.56 17.94 -16.78
CA ARG A 121 -14.10 18.73 -17.93
C ARG A 121 -12.70 18.29 -18.34
N VAL A 122 -12.28 18.65 -19.55
CA VAL A 122 -10.92 18.37 -20.06
C VAL A 122 -9.81 18.87 -19.12
N GLY A 123 -10.02 20.03 -18.49
CA GLY A 123 -9.06 20.62 -17.56
C GLY A 123 -8.81 19.81 -16.27
N ASP A 124 -9.60 18.77 -15.99
CA ASP A 124 -9.38 17.89 -14.83
C ASP A 124 -8.38 16.74 -15.17
N LEU A 125 -7.93 16.64 -16.42
CA LEU A 125 -6.99 15.62 -16.90
C LEU A 125 -5.52 16.09 -16.98
N VAL A 126 -5.26 17.36 -16.61
CA VAL A 126 -3.96 18.02 -16.68
C VAL A 126 -3.47 18.47 -15.31
#